data_AF-A0A356AMN4-F1
#
_entry.id   AF-A0A356AMN4-F1
#
_cell.length_a   1.000
_cell.length_b   1.000
_cell.length_c   1.000
_cell.angle_alpha   90.00
_cell.angle_beta   90.00
_cell.angle_gamma   90.00
#
_symmetry.space_group_name_H-M   'P 1'
#
loop_
_entity.id
_entity.type
_entity.pdbx_description
1 polymer ?
#
loop_
_entity_poly.entity_id
_entity_poly.type
_entity_poly.pdbx_seq_one_letter_code
_entity_poly.pdbx_strand_id
1 'polypeptide(L)'
;FWKMRKEDVQACLDATDWCRANYEYFRGGGFSSHFRCEGEMPVTMLRFNIVDGVGPVLQIAEGWTVTLPDDAHKILDSRTDPTWPTIWFTPRLTGHGAFTDVYSVMANWGANHGATVYGHVGADLITLASMLRIPVTMHNVPQEHVYRPHAWASFGTEDKQAADYAACRHYGPLYR
;
A
#
# COMPACT_ATOMS: atom_id res chain seq x y z
N PHE A 1 14.71 1.79 12.87
CA PHE A 1 14.85 2.10 14.30
C PHE A 1 16.26 2.56 14.67
N TRP A 2 17.34 1.86 14.26
CA TRP A 2 18.72 2.21 14.65
C TRP A 2 19.23 3.56 14.11
N LYS A 3 18.55 4.15 13.12
CA LYS A 3 18.82 5.50 12.61
C LYS A 3 17.94 6.60 13.22
N MET A 4 16.93 6.25 14.02
CA MET A 4 16.08 7.24 14.70
C MET A 4 16.89 7.91 15.81
N ARG A 5 16.95 9.23 15.80
CA ARG A 5 17.53 10.01 16.90
C ARG A 5 16.47 10.27 17.97
N LYS A 6 16.91 10.74 19.14
CA LYS A 6 15.98 11.07 20.23
C LYS A 6 15.01 12.18 19.84
N GLU A 7 15.50 13.13 19.04
CA GLU A 7 14.71 14.25 18.53
C GLU A 7 13.63 13.77 17.57
N ASP A 8 13.92 12.76 16.74
CA ASP A 8 12.94 12.19 15.81
C ASP A 8 11.82 11.45 16.57
N VAL A 9 12.18 10.73 17.65
CA VAL A 9 11.19 10.08 18.54
C VAL A 9 10.32 11.12 19.24
N GLN A 10 10.92 12.18 19.77
CA GLN A 10 10.18 13.24 20.43
C GLN A 10 9.23 13.96 19.46
N ALA A 11 9.68 14.25 18.24
CA ALA A 11 8.85 14.85 17.21
C ALA A 11 7.62 13.99 16.85
N CYS A 12 7.76 12.66 16.79
CA CYS A 12 6.61 11.77 16.58
C CYS A 12 5.60 11.84 17.74
N LEU A 13 6.08 11.91 18.98
CA LEU A 13 5.22 12.02 20.17
C LEU A 13 4.51 13.39 20.22
N ASP A 14 5.24 14.47 19.94
CA ASP A 14 4.72 15.84 19.96
C ASP A 14 3.67 16.08 18.85
N ALA A 15 3.78 15.35 17.73
CA ALA A 15 2.81 15.39 16.63
C ALA A 15 1.58 14.49 16.85
N THR A 16 1.51 13.77 17.98
CA THR A 16 0.43 12.81 18.26
C THR A 16 -0.41 13.24 19.46
N ASP A 17 -1.71 13.39 19.24
CA ASP A 17 -2.70 13.51 20.30
C ASP A 17 -3.25 12.13 20.70
N TRP A 18 -3.59 11.94 21.96
CA TRP A 18 -4.20 10.71 22.47
C TRP A 18 -5.68 10.95 22.77
N CYS A 19 -6.53 10.69 21.77
CA CYS A 19 -7.95 11.01 21.84
C CYS A 19 -8.74 9.91 22.57
N ARG A 20 -9.62 10.28 23.50
CA ARG A 20 -10.55 9.33 24.15
C ARG A 20 -11.35 8.56 23.08
N ALA A 21 -11.39 7.24 23.21
CA ALA A 21 -12.14 6.38 22.30
C ALA A 21 -13.64 6.74 22.23
N ASN A 22 -14.24 6.56 21.06
CA ASN A 22 -15.69 6.67 20.88
C ASN A 22 -16.40 5.48 21.55
N TYR A 23 -17.20 5.73 22.58
CA TYR A 23 -17.87 4.67 23.38
C TYR A 23 -19.02 3.97 22.65
N GLU A 24 -19.54 4.55 21.57
CA GLU A 24 -20.53 3.88 20.72
C GLU A 24 -19.91 2.66 20.03
N TYR A 25 -18.62 2.74 19.68
CA TYR A 25 -17.84 1.64 19.10
C TYR A 25 -17.04 0.86 20.14
N PHE A 26 -16.39 1.56 21.09
CA PHE A 26 -15.44 0.98 22.05
C PHE A 26 -15.94 1.18 23.49
N ARG A 27 -16.91 0.36 23.92
CA ARG A 27 -17.54 0.47 25.26
C ARG A 27 -16.56 0.35 26.43
N GLY A 28 -15.42 -0.32 26.23
CA GLY A 28 -14.35 -0.46 27.23
C GLY A 28 -13.46 0.78 27.37
N GLY A 29 -13.67 1.83 26.57
CA GLY A 29 -12.80 2.99 26.52
C GLY A 29 -11.46 2.72 25.83
N GLY A 30 -10.46 3.55 26.12
CA GLY A 30 -9.14 3.56 25.47
C GLY A 30 -8.80 4.94 24.89
N PHE A 31 -7.62 5.03 24.27
CA PHE A 31 -7.16 6.23 23.58
C PHE A 31 -6.64 5.89 22.18
N SER A 32 -7.15 6.55 21.15
CA SER A 32 -6.61 6.48 19.79
C SER A 32 -5.43 7.44 19.63
N SER A 33 -4.44 7.04 18.84
CA SER A 33 -3.31 7.89 18.45
C SER A 33 -3.68 8.72 17.23
N HIS A 34 -4.09 9.96 17.45
CA HIS A 34 -4.40 10.91 16.38
C HIS A 34 -3.13 11.64 15.96
N PHE A 35 -2.83 11.61 14.67
CA PHE A 35 -1.82 12.46 14.04
C PHE A 35 -2.23 12.71 12.59
N ARG A 36 -1.75 13.83 12.04
CA ARG A 36 -1.83 14.12 10.61
C ARG A 36 -0.46 13.89 10.01
N CYS A 37 -0.38 13.04 8.99
CA CYS A 37 0.86 12.88 8.24
C CYS A 37 1.12 14.14 7.42
N GLU A 38 2.08 14.95 7.86
CA GLU A 38 2.51 16.15 7.15
C GLU A 38 3.73 15.86 6.27
N GLY A 39 3.73 16.42 5.06
CA GLY A 39 4.83 16.34 4.12
C GLY A 39 4.57 15.42 2.92
N GLU A 40 5.30 15.70 1.85
CA GLU A 40 5.31 14.88 0.64
C GLU A 40 6.38 13.80 0.77
N MET A 41 5.96 12.58 1.13
CA MET A 41 6.83 11.43 1.26
C MET A 41 6.51 10.40 0.18
N PRO A 42 7.51 9.84 -0.53
CA PRO A 42 7.27 8.69 -1.37
C PRO A 42 6.82 7.52 -0.48
N VAL A 43 5.74 6.87 -0.86
CA VAL A 43 5.21 5.70 -0.14
C VAL A 43 4.72 4.64 -1.12
N THR A 44 4.71 3.40 -0.66
CA THR A 44 4.13 2.26 -1.36
C THR A 44 3.00 1.70 -0.52
N MET A 45 1.77 1.74 -1.04
CA MET A 45 0.64 1.02 -0.48
C MET A 45 0.62 -0.40 -1.05
N LEU A 46 0.51 -1.42 -0.21
CA LEU A 46 0.42 -2.82 -0.62
C LEU A 46 -0.71 -3.56 0.08
N ARG A 47 -1.24 -4.57 -0.59
CA ARG A 47 -2.23 -5.47 -0.01
C ARG A 47 -2.05 -6.89 -0.52
N PHE A 48 -1.98 -7.82 0.42
CA PHE A 48 -2.08 -9.25 0.17
C PHE A 48 -3.53 -9.69 0.35
N ASN A 49 -4.06 -10.41 -0.64
CA ASN A 49 -5.40 -11.02 -0.57
C ASN A 49 -5.30 -12.51 -0.90
N ILE A 50 -6.26 -13.30 -0.44
CA ILE A 50 -6.41 -14.71 -0.81
C ILE A 50 -7.68 -14.81 -1.63
N VAL A 51 -7.55 -15.29 -2.87
CA VAL A 51 -8.66 -15.47 -3.81
C VAL A 51 -8.91 -16.96 -3.99
N ASP A 52 -10.16 -17.39 -3.80
CA ASP A 52 -10.52 -18.80 -3.96
C ASP A 52 -10.20 -19.31 -5.38
N GLY A 53 -9.65 -20.52 -5.47
CA GLY A 53 -9.17 -21.11 -6.73
C GLY A 53 -7.89 -20.49 -7.34
N VAL A 54 -7.39 -19.36 -6.81
CA VAL A 54 -6.13 -18.73 -7.26
C VAL A 54 -5.05 -18.83 -6.19
N GLY A 55 -5.42 -18.64 -4.92
CA GLY A 55 -4.52 -18.56 -3.79
C GLY A 55 -4.09 -17.12 -3.47
N PRO A 56 -2.88 -16.92 -2.91
CA PRO A 56 -2.39 -15.60 -2.51
C PRO A 56 -2.13 -14.70 -3.72
N VAL A 57 -2.47 -13.42 -3.62
CA VAL A 57 -2.17 -12.40 -4.64
C VAL A 57 -1.72 -11.08 -3.99
N LEU A 58 -0.91 -10.30 -4.71
CA LEU A 58 -0.38 -9.03 -4.22
C LEU A 58 -0.83 -7.84 -5.09
N GLN A 59 -1.24 -6.75 -4.45
CA GLN A 59 -1.51 -5.45 -5.05
C GLN A 59 -0.52 -4.42 -4.53
N ILE A 60 -0.03 -3.53 -5.40
CA ILE A 60 1.00 -2.54 -5.11
C ILE A 60 0.59 -1.21 -5.77
N ALA A 61 0.61 -0.11 -5.02
CA ALA A 61 0.40 1.23 -5.54
C ALA A 61 1.45 2.17 -4.95
N GLU A 62 2.45 2.54 -5.75
CA GLU A 62 3.41 3.60 -5.40
C GLU A 62 2.78 4.97 -5.59
N GLY A 63 3.14 5.91 -4.73
CA GLY A 63 2.62 7.27 -4.77
C GLY A 63 3.27 8.14 -3.70
N TRP A 64 2.55 9.17 -3.28
CA TRP A 64 3.06 10.12 -2.29
C TRP A 64 2.00 10.41 -1.24
N THR A 65 2.45 10.68 -0.02
CA THR A 65 1.63 11.42 0.94
C THR A 65 1.48 12.86 0.45
N VAL A 66 0.35 13.50 0.74
CA VAL A 66 0.09 14.89 0.33
C VAL A 66 -0.36 15.74 1.50
N THR A 67 0.11 16.98 1.55
CA THR A 67 -0.38 17.97 2.51
C THR A 67 -1.52 18.76 1.86
N LEU A 68 -2.75 18.57 2.34
CA LEU A 68 -3.87 19.42 1.93
C LEU A 68 -3.76 20.81 2.60
N PRO A 69 -4.34 21.87 2.01
CA PRO A 69 -4.64 23.10 2.73
C PRO A 69 -5.42 22.81 4.02
N ASP A 70 -5.16 23.57 5.09
CA ASP A 70 -5.72 23.29 6.42
C ASP A 70 -7.25 23.34 6.47
N ASP A 71 -7.84 24.27 5.73
CA ASP A 71 -9.29 24.40 5.59
C ASP A 71 -9.90 23.16 4.93
N ALA A 72 -9.30 22.68 3.84
CA ALA A 72 -9.71 21.48 3.14
C ALA A 72 -9.56 20.23 4.02
N HIS A 73 -8.40 20.07 4.69
CA HIS A 73 -8.18 18.96 5.60
C HIS A 73 -9.22 18.94 6.72
N LYS A 74 -9.44 20.07 7.40
CA LYS A 74 -10.38 20.17 8.52
C LYS A 74 -11.81 19.80 8.11
N ILE A 75 -12.25 20.21 6.93
CA ILE A 75 -13.59 19.87 6.41
C ILE A 75 -13.73 18.37 6.19
N LEU A 76 -12.72 17.71 5.62
CA LEU A 76 -12.78 16.28 5.32
C LEU A 76 -12.61 15.40 6.58
N ASP A 77 -11.67 15.76 7.43
CA ASP A 77 -11.31 15.02 8.64
C ASP A 77 -12.44 15.02 9.68
N SER A 78 -13.03 16.19 9.94
CA SER A 78 -14.18 16.32 10.85
C SER A 78 -15.43 15.56 10.41
N ARG A 79 -15.53 15.20 9.13
CA ARG A 79 -16.64 14.45 8.55
C ARG A 79 -16.36 12.95 8.43
N THR A 80 -15.16 12.51 8.76
CA THR A 80 -14.73 11.10 8.70
C THR A 80 -14.60 10.56 10.12
N ASP A 81 -13.43 10.69 10.74
CA ASP A 81 -13.17 10.30 12.13
C ASP A 81 -12.02 11.16 12.69
N PRO A 82 -12.30 12.34 13.30
CA PRO A 82 -11.28 13.31 13.72
C PRO A 82 -10.49 12.88 14.97
N THR A 83 -10.64 11.63 15.40
CA THR A 83 -9.87 11.05 16.52
C THR A 83 -8.88 9.99 16.06
N TRP A 84 -8.86 9.67 14.76
CA TRP A 84 -8.02 8.65 14.16
C TRP A 84 -6.92 9.29 13.31
N PRO A 85 -5.79 8.60 13.08
CA PRO A 85 -4.69 9.18 12.32
C PRO A 85 -5.03 9.26 10.82
N THR A 86 -4.64 10.36 10.18
CA THR A 86 -4.97 10.65 8.78
C THR A 86 -3.71 10.72 7.92
N ILE A 87 -3.74 9.98 6.80
CA ILE A 87 -2.77 10.06 5.70
C ILE A 87 -3.56 10.35 4.42
N TRP A 88 -3.28 11.49 3.77
CA TRP A 88 -3.75 11.74 2.42
C TRP A 88 -2.75 11.18 1.42
N PHE A 89 -3.22 10.37 0.48
CA PHE A 89 -2.38 9.64 -0.47
C PHE A 89 -2.80 9.91 -1.91
N THR A 90 -1.81 10.08 -2.80
CA THR A 90 -2.02 10.15 -4.24
C THR A 90 -1.20 9.07 -4.95
N PRO A 91 -1.82 8.12 -5.68
CA PRO A 91 -1.09 7.10 -6.42
C PRO A 91 -0.47 7.70 -7.70
N ARG A 92 0.71 7.20 -8.09
CA ARG A 92 1.28 7.48 -9.41
C ARG A 92 0.40 6.83 -10.48
N LEU A 93 -0.17 7.63 -11.36
CA LEU A 93 -0.97 7.15 -12.49
C LEU A 93 -0.07 6.76 -13.67
N THR A 94 -0.53 5.78 -14.45
CA THR A 94 0.18 5.30 -15.65
C THR A 94 -0.64 5.48 -16.92
N GLY A 95 -1.94 5.79 -16.80
CA GLY A 95 -2.87 5.89 -17.93
C GLY A 95 -3.37 4.53 -18.42
N HIS A 96 -3.01 3.43 -17.77
CA HIS A 96 -3.36 2.07 -18.19
C HIS A 96 -3.81 1.20 -17.01
N GLY A 97 -4.62 0.17 -17.30
CA GLY A 97 -5.08 -0.80 -16.30
C GLY A 97 -5.82 -0.13 -15.13
N ALA A 98 -5.50 -0.54 -13.90
CA ALA A 98 -6.10 0.04 -12.68
C ALA A 98 -5.56 1.44 -12.30
N PHE A 99 -4.64 2.00 -13.09
CA PHE A 99 -3.96 3.27 -12.81
C PHE A 99 -4.25 4.34 -13.88
N THR A 100 -5.45 4.31 -14.48
CA THR A 100 -5.95 5.37 -15.37
C THR A 100 -6.26 6.65 -14.61
N ASP A 101 -6.80 6.51 -13.39
CA ASP A 101 -7.20 7.59 -12.50
C ASP A 101 -7.22 7.09 -11.05
N VAL A 102 -7.27 8.02 -10.09
CA VAL A 102 -7.22 7.71 -8.64
C VAL A 102 -8.42 6.86 -8.20
N TYR A 103 -9.59 7.08 -8.80
CA TYR A 103 -10.77 6.28 -8.51
C TYR A 103 -10.56 4.82 -8.90
N SER A 104 -10.01 4.56 -10.08
CA SER A 104 -9.72 3.22 -10.59
C SER A 104 -8.75 2.47 -9.67
N VAL A 105 -7.80 3.16 -9.05
CA VAL A 105 -6.91 2.55 -8.05
C VAL A 105 -7.72 2.07 -6.84
N MET A 106 -8.62 2.91 -6.32
CA MET A 106 -9.47 2.56 -5.17
C MET A 106 -10.47 1.45 -5.53
N ALA A 107 -11.14 1.56 -6.68
CA ALA A 107 -12.17 0.61 -7.13
C ALA A 107 -11.62 -0.80 -7.39
N ASN A 108 -10.32 -0.91 -7.72
CA ASN A 108 -9.64 -2.19 -7.91
C ASN A 108 -8.92 -2.68 -6.64
N TRP A 109 -8.92 -1.93 -5.54
CA TRP A 109 -8.30 -2.36 -4.29
C TRP A 109 -9.11 -3.49 -3.64
N GLY A 110 -8.47 -4.62 -3.38
CA GLY A 110 -9.18 -5.87 -3.04
C GLY A 110 -9.62 -6.02 -1.58
N ALA A 111 -9.48 -4.98 -0.76
CA ALA A 111 -9.85 -5.01 0.65
C ALA A 111 -10.16 -3.62 1.21
N ASN A 112 -10.71 -3.54 2.41
CA ASN A 112 -10.92 -2.29 3.14
C ASN A 112 -9.64 -1.76 3.83
N HIS A 113 -8.57 -2.55 3.87
CA HIS A 113 -7.29 -2.18 4.48
C HIS A 113 -6.17 -2.19 3.44
N GLY A 114 -5.12 -1.40 3.71
CA GLY A 114 -3.83 -1.45 3.04
C GLY A 114 -2.70 -1.36 4.07
N ALA A 115 -1.49 -1.78 3.68
CA ALA A 115 -0.28 -1.49 4.43
C ALA A 115 0.54 -0.45 3.66
N THR A 116 1.02 0.59 4.33
CA THR A 116 1.80 1.66 3.71
C THR A 116 3.23 1.62 4.23
N VAL A 117 4.19 1.68 3.33
CA VAL A 117 5.63 1.67 3.64
C VAL A 117 6.28 2.90 3.04
N TYR A 118 7.20 3.52 3.78
CA TYR A 118 8.01 4.63 3.26
C TYR A 118 8.92 4.18 2.12
N GLY A 119 8.99 4.99 1.06
CA GLY A 119 9.73 4.73 -0.16
C GLY A 119 8.90 4.09 -1.27
N HIS A 120 9.44 4.15 -2.50
CA HIS A 120 8.96 3.41 -3.67
C HIS A 120 9.69 2.07 -3.73
N VAL A 121 9.08 1.05 -3.10
CA VAL A 121 9.66 -0.29 -2.90
C VAL A 121 8.91 -1.35 -3.71
N GLY A 122 8.12 -0.95 -4.70
CA GLY A 122 7.30 -1.85 -5.49
C GLY A 122 8.12 -2.87 -6.27
N ALA A 123 9.30 -2.49 -6.79
CA ALA A 123 10.19 -3.41 -7.49
C ALA A 123 10.73 -4.51 -6.56
N ASP A 124 11.06 -4.16 -5.31
CA ASP A 124 11.50 -5.11 -4.28
C ASP A 124 10.37 -6.08 -3.94
N LEU A 125 9.14 -5.56 -3.79
CA LEU A 125 7.95 -6.36 -3.51
C LEU A 125 7.60 -7.31 -4.66
N ILE A 126 7.72 -6.87 -5.92
CA ILE A 126 7.51 -7.72 -7.11
C ILE A 126 8.55 -8.86 -7.14
N THR A 127 9.81 -8.53 -6.88
CA THR A 127 10.89 -9.52 -6.82
C THR A 127 10.60 -10.55 -5.72
N LEU A 128 10.29 -10.10 -4.50
CA LEU A 128 9.93 -10.96 -3.38
C LEU A 128 8.71 -11.84 -3.69
N ALA A 129 7.65 -11.26 -4.26
CA ALA A 129 6.44 -11.99 -4.62
C ALA A 129 6.74 -13.12 -5.62
N SER A 130 7.60 -12.87 -6.62
CA SER A 130 8.02 -13.90 -7.57
C SER A 130 8.83 -15.04 -6.92
N MET A 131 9.69 -14.72 -5.95
CA MET A 131 10.41 -15.73 -5.16
C MET A 131 9.45 -16.60 -4.33
N LEU A 132 8.32 -16.04 -3.90
CA LEU A 132 7.29 -16.75 -3.14
C LEU A 132 6.18 -17.35 -4.02
N ARG A 133 6.23 -17.13 -5.34
CA ARG A 133 5.23 -17.55 -6.33
C ARG A 133 3.84 -16.98 -6.03
N ILE A 134 3.81 -15.72 -5.60
CA ILE A 134 2.59 -14.93 -5.38
C ILE A 134 2.43 -14.02 -6.62
N PRO A 135 1.39 -14.20 -7.44
CA PRO A 135 1.16 -13.32 -8.59
C PRO A 135 0.79 -11.90 -8.15
N VAL A 136 1.29 -10.91 -8.89
CA VAL A 136 0.99 -9.49 -8.67
C VAL A 136 -0.19 -9.07 -9.57
N THR A 137 -1.37 -8.89 -8.98
CA THR A 137 -2.62 -8.58 -9.72
C THR A 137 -2.70 -7.13 -10.19
N MET A 138 -1.98 -6.22 -9.52
CA MET A 138 -2.08 -4.78 -9.76
C MET A 138 -0.78 -4.11 -9.30
N HIS A 139 -0.08 -3.40 -10.20
CA HIS A 139 1.05 -2.54 -9.86
C HIS A 139 1.22 -1.37 -10.84
N ASN A 140 1.80 -0.27 -10.36
CA ASN A 140 2.21 0.89 -11.17
C ASN A 140 3.73 1.10 -11.22
N VAL A 141 4.49 0.06 -10.88
CA VAL A 141 5.95 0.02 -11.01
C VAL A 141 6.33 0.04 -12.51
N PRO A 142 7.30 0.87 -12.94
CA PRO A 142 7.79 0.89 -14.32
C PRO A 142 8.28 -0.49 -14.78
N GLN A 143 8.04 -0.80 -16.05
CA GLN A 143 8.24 -2.15 -16.58
C GLN A 143 9.70 -2.59 -16.61
N GLU A 144 10.62 -1.63 -16.73
CA GLU A 144 12.06 -1.78 -16.69
C GLU A 144 12.61 -2.12 -15.29
N HIS A 145 11.83 -1.86 -14.24
CA HIS A 145 12.20 -2.19 -12.86
C HIS A 145 11.64 -3.54 -12.39
N VAL A 146 10.76 -4.16 -13.19
CA VAL A 146 10.22 -5.49 -12.89
C VAL A 146 11.33 -6.53 -13.04
N TYR A 147 11.78 -7.07 -11.90
CA TYR A 147 12.79 -8.11 -11.85
C TYR A 147 12.23 -9.38 -11.23
N ARG A 148 12.41 -10.51 -11.93
CA ARG A 148 11.89 -11.84 -11.55
C ARG A 148 12.91 -12.90 -11.97
N PRO A 149 12.83 -14.15 -11.48
CA PRO A 149 13.69 -15.22 -11.95
C PRO A 149 13.61 -15.36 -13.48
N HIS A 150 14.75 -15.58 -14.13
CA HIS A 150 14.85 -15.61 -15.60
C HIS A 150 13.84 -16.55 -16.26
N ALA A 151 13.48 -17.65 -15.59
CA ALA A 151 12.49 -18.61 -16.07
C ALA A 151 11.08 -18.04 -16.31
N TRP A 152 10.72 -16.88 -15.73
CA TRP A 152 9.44 -16.21 -16.02
C TRP A 152 9.32 -15.82 -17.50
N ALA A 153 10.43 -15.50 -18.17
CA ALA A 153 10.43 -15.13 -19.60
C ALA A 153 9.97 -16.29 -20.51
N SER A 154 10.15 -17.55 -20.07
CA SER A 154 9.68 -18.73 -20.80
C SER A 154 8.16 -18.90 -20.75
N PHE A 155 7.46 -18.17 -19.88
CA PHE A 155 5.99 -18.13 -19.82
C PHE A 155 5.39 -17.00 -20.68
N GLY A 156 6.23 -16.17 -21.31
CA GLY A 156 5.84 -15.05 -22.14
C GLY A 156 6.60 -13.76 -21.80
N THR A 157 6.85 -12.93 -22.82
CA THR A 157 7.62 -11.69 -22.68
C THR A 157 6.81 -10.41 -22.92
N GLU A 158 5.68 -10.51 -23.63
CA GLU A 158 4.80 -9.38 -23.94
C GLU A 158 3.80 -9.13 -22.80
N ASP A 159 2.95 -10.12 -22.52
CA ASP A 159 2.02 -10.07 -21.38
C ASP A 159 2.69 -10.56 -20.10
N LYS A 160 3.42 -9.65 -19.45
CA LYS A 160 4.11 -9.92 -18.19
C LYS A 160 3.19 -10.24 -17.02
N GLN A 161 1.91 -9.86 -17.09
CA GLN A 161 0.95 -10.21 -16.05
C GLN A 161 0.51 -11.66 -16.23
N ALA A 162 0.07 -12.05 -17.42
CA ALA A 162 -0.28 -13.45 -17.72
C ALA A 162 0.89 -14.41 -17.48
N ALA A 163 2.11 -14.01 -17.88
CA ALA A 163 3.33 -14.79 -17.63
C ALA A 163 3.58 -15.00 -16.13
N ASP A 164 3.30 -13.99 -15.28
CA ASP A 164 3.43 -14.10 -13.83
C ASP A 164 2.47 -15.12 -13.23
N TYR A 165 1.20 -15.07 -13.64
CA TYR A 165 0.19 -16.04 -13.21
C TYR A 165 0.53 -17.46 -13.66
N ALA A 166 0.99 -17.62 -14.90
CA ALA A 166 1.35 -18.93 -15.45
C ALA A 166 2.55 -19.53 -14.69
N ALA A 167 3.60 -18.73 -14.46
CA ALA A 167 4.77 -19.14 -13.69
C ALA A 167 4.43 -19.47 -12.23
N CYS A 168 3.68 -18.60 -11.55
CA CYS A 168 3.27 -18.82 -10.17
C CYS A 168 2.41 -20.09 -10.03
N ARG A 169 1.48 -20.33 -10.97
CA ARG A 169 0.67 -21.56 -11.01
C ARG A 169 1.52 -22.79 -11.25
N HIS A 170 2.47 -22.73 -12.18
CA HIS A 170 3.33 -23.86 -12.55
C HIS A 170 4.25 -24.28 -11.40
N TYR A 171 4.94 -23.33 -10.77
CA TYR A 171 5.87 -23.62 -9.68
C TYR A 171 5.16 -23.84 -8.33
N GLY A 172 4.04 -23.14 -8.09
CA GLY A 172 3.28 -23.20 -6.85
C GLY A 172 4.05 -22.71 -5.61
N PRO A 173 3.50 -22.91 -4.40
CA PRO A 173 4.10 -22.42 -3.16
C PRO A 173 5.44 -23.11 -2.88
N LEU A 174 6.37 -22.36 -2.27
CA LEU A 174 7.73 -22.82 -1.98
C LEU A 174 7.79 -24.00 -1.00
N TYR A 175 6.87 -24.04 -0.04
CA TYR A 175 6.74 -25.10 0.96
C TYR A 175 5.36 -25.72 0.88
N ARG A 176 5.27 -27.04 1.08
CA ARG A 176 4.03 -27.83 1.06
C ARG A 176 4.09 -28.89 2.15
#